data_AF-A0A1G7QIR1-F1
#
_entry.id   AF-A0A1G7QIR1-F1
#
_cell.length_a   1.000
_cell.length_b   1.000
_cell.length_c   1.000
_cell.angle_alpha   90.00
_cell.angle_beta   90.00
_cell.angle_gamma   90.00
#
_symmetry.space_group_name_H-M   'P 1'
#
loop_
_entity.id
_entity.type
_entity.pdbx_description
1 polymer ?
#
loop_
_entity_poly.entity_id
_entity_poly.type
_entity_poly.pdbx_seq_one_letter_code
_entity_poly.pdbx_strand_id
1 'polypeptide(L)' 'EKLTQLQRWAVQTAARIGHNKAAVALANKLVRICWAVWCHERRFNGNWQSTKPA' A
#
# COMPACT_ATOMS: atom_id res chain seq x y z
N GLU A 1 1.53 9.37 17.22
CA GLU A 1 2.10 8.39 16.25
C GLU A 1 2.31 9.04 14.88
N LYS A 2 3.41 8.73 14.18
CA LYS A 2 3.65 9.21 12.81
C LYS A 2 2.96 8.26 11.81
N LEU A 3 2.07 8.79 10.97
CA LEU A 3 1.40 8.03 9.91
C LEU A 3 2.43 7.36 8.99
N THR A 4 2.27 6.06 8.76
CA THR A 4 3.11 5.30 7.82
C THR A 4 2.97 5.87 6.40
N GLN A 5 3.94 5.60 5.53
CA GLN A 5 3.90 6.10 4.15
C GLN A 5 2.65 5.61 3.40
N LEU A 6 2.17 4.40 3.71
CA LEU A 6 0.91 3.84 3.20
C LEU A 6 -0.30 4.62 3.69
N GLN A 7 -0.38 4.94 4.98
CA GLN A 7 -1.49 5.72 5.54
C GLN A 7 -1.53 7.14 4.96
N ARG A 8 -0.37 7.81 4.82
CA ARG A 8 -0.29 9.12 4.16
C ARG A 8 -0.79 9.07 2.72
N TRP A 9 -0.39 8.06 1.96
CA TRP A 9 -0.90 7.84 0.61
C TRP A 9 -2.40 7.59 0.58
N ALA A 10 -2.93 6.79 1.51
CA ALA A 10 -4.36 6.48 1.59
C ALA A 10 -5.20 7.75 1.88
N VAL A 11 -4.74 8.60 2.82
CA VAL A 11 -5.42 9.87 3.15
C VAL A 11 -5.39 10.84 1.96
N GLN A 12 -4.25 10.98 1.28
CA GLN A 12 -4.16 11.82 0.07
C GLN A 12 -5.04 11.29 -1.07
N THR A 13 -5.14 9.97 -1.19
CA THR A 13 -5.99 9.31 -2.19
C THR A 13 -7.47 9.52 -1.86
N ALA A 14 -7.87 9.37 -0.60
CA ALA A 14 -9.22 9.68 -0.13
C ALA A 14 -9.61 11.14 -0.39
N ALA A 15 -8.68 12.07 -0.19
CA ALA A 15 -8.90 13.49 -0.49
C ALA A 15 -9.06 13.77 -2.01
N ARG A 16 -8.44 12.96 -2.89
CA ARG A 16 -8.47 13.16 -4.34
C ARG A 16 -9.67 12.52 -5.05
N ILE A 17 -10.01 11.28 -4.70
CA ILE A 17 -11.02 10.48 -5.42
C ILE A 17 -12.24 10.10 -4.57
N GLY A 18 -12.26 10.49 -3.30
CA GLY A 18 -13.33 10.20 -2.35
C GLY A 18 -13.11 8.90 -1.56
N HIS A 19 -13.78 8.82 -0.41
CA HIS A 19 -13.53 7.79 0.61
C HIS A 19 -13.75 6.35 0.10
N ASN A 20 -14.86 6.09 -0.58
CA ASN A 20 -15.22 4.74 -1.05
C ASN A 20 -14.19 4.21 -2.07
N LYS A 21 -13.79 5.04 -3.04
CA LYS A 21 -12.79 4.65 -4.04
C LYS A 21 -11.41 4.47 -3.43
N ALA A 22 -11.05 5.32 -2.46
CA ALA A 22 -9.78 5.20 -1.75
C ALA A 22 -9.72 3.95 -0.87
N ALA A 23 -10.84 3.54 -0.24
CA ALA A 23 -10.91 2.30 0.53
C ALA A 23 -10.65 1.07 -0.36
N VAL A 24 -11.28 1.01 -1.54
CA VAL A 24 -11.04 -0.07 -2.51
C VAL A 24 -9.59 -0.05 -3.00
N ALA A 25 -9.04 1.13 -3.31
CA ALA A 25 -7.64 1.27 -3.72
C ALA A 25 -6.66 0.82 -2.62
N LEU A 26 -6.96 1.13 -1.36
CA LEU A 26 -6.19 0.68 -0.20
C LEU A 26 -6.26 -0.84 -0.05
N ALA A 27 -7.46 -1.43 -0.12
CA ALA A 27 -7.64 -2.88 -0.06
C ALA A 27 -6.86 -3.60 -1.18
N ASN A 28 -6.94 -3.10 -2.42
CA ASN A 28 -6.16 -3.64 -3.53
C ASN A 28 -4.66 -3.60 -3.25
N LYS A 29 -4.17 -2.49 -2.68
CA LYS A 29 -2.75 -2.34 -2.33
C LYS A 29 -2.32 -3.33 -1.22
N LEU A 30 -3.16 -3.55 -0.22
CA LEU A 30 -2.93 -4.54 0.83
C LEU A 30 -2.89 -5.98 0.28
N VAL A 31 -3.80 -6.33 -0.63
CA VAL A 31 -3.80 -7.64 -1.29
C VAL A 31 -2.52 -7.87 -2.07
N ARG A 32 -1.99 -6.86 -2.80
CA ARG A 32 -0.70 -7.00 -3.49
C ARG A 32 0.47 -7.19 -2.54
N ILE A 33 0.46 -6.52 -1.38
CA ILE A 33 1.46 -6.72 -0.33
C ILE A 33 1.39 -8.16 0.21
N CYS A 34 0.19 -8.65 0.53
CA CYS A 34 -0.02 -10.01 1.02
C CYS A 34 0.46 -11.04 0.01
N TRP A 35 0.10 -10.87 -1.27
CA TRP A 35 0.56 -11.72 -2.35
C TRP A 35 2.09 -11.70 -2.50
N ALA A 36 2.73 -10.53 -2.42
CA ALA A 36 4.19 -10.43 -2.50
C ALA A 36 4.88 -11.11 -1.30
N VAL A 37 4.33 -10.96 -0.09
CA VAL A 37 4.84 -11.64 1.11
C VAL A 37 4.70 -13.16 0.97
N TRP A 38 3.56 -13.64 0.49
CA TRP A 38 3.33 -15.06 0.21
C TRP A 38 4.29 -15.58 -0.85
N CYS A 39 4.35 -14.93 -2.01
CA CYS A 39 5.08 -15.41 -3.18
C CYS A 39 6.61 -15.31 -3.02
N HIS A 40 7.10 -14.38 -2.21
CA HIS A 40 8.53 -14.18 -1.97
C HIS A 40 9.02 -14.76 -0.64
N GLU A 41 8.14 -15.36 0.18
CA GLU A 41 8.42 -15.89 1.53
C GLU A 41 9.23 -14.92 2.42
N ARG A 42 9.13 -13.62 2.14
CA ARG A 42 9.90 -12.57 2.82
C ARG A 42 9.00 -11.87 3.82
N ARG A 43 9.54 -11.62 5.03
CA ARG A 43 8.84 -10.82 6.04
C ARG A 43 8.42 -9.49 5.44
N PHE A 44 7.18 -9.09 5.75
CA PHE A 44 6.66 -7.78 5.39
C PHE A 44 7.60 -6.67 5.88
N ASN A 45 8.04 -5.82 4.95
CA ASN A 45 8.81 -4.63 5.24
C ASN A 45 7.98 -3.40 4.83
N GLY A 46 7.52 -2.62 5.81
CA GLY A 46 6.70 -1.43 5.58
C GLY A 46 7.41 -0.30 4.82
N ASN A 47 8.73 -0.36 4.70
CA ASN A 47 9.55 0.57 3.91
C ASN A 47 9.94 0.00 2.54
N TRP A 48 9.43 -1.17 2.16
CA TRP A 48 9.72 -1.79 0.87
C TRP A 48 9.19 -0.92 -0.28
N GLN A 49 10.09 -0.46 -1.12
CA GLN A 49 9.76 0.23 -2.38
C GLN A 49 10.14 -0.69 -3.53
N SER A 50 9.18 -1.00 -4.40
CA SER A 50 9.45 -1.76 -5.63
C SER A 50 10.31 -0.89 -6.55
N THR A 51 11.62 -1.15 -6.61
CA THR A 51 12.50 -0.61 -7.64
C THR A 51 12.06 -1.17 -8.99
N LYS A 52 11.71 -0.29 -9.94
CA LYS A 52 11.46 -0.72 -11.31
C LYS A 52 12.72 -1.41 -11.85
N PRO A 53 12.60 -2.57 -12.52
CA PRO A 53 13.74 -3.12 -13.26
C PRO A 53 14.16 -2.11 -14.34
N ALA A 54 15.47 -1.98 -14.52
CA ALA A 54 16.10 -1.06 -15.48
C ALA A 54 15.78 -1.43 -16.93
#